data_AF-A0A850PHS2-F1
#
_entry.id   AF-A0A850PHS2-F1
#
_cell.length_a   1.000
_cell.length_b   1.000
_cell.length_c   1.000
_cell.angle_alpha   90.00
_cell.angle_beta   90.00
_cell.angle_gamma   90.00
#
_symmetry.space_group_name_H-M   'P 1'
#
loop_
_entity.id
_entity.type
_entity.pdbx_description
1 polymer ?
#
loop_
_entity_poly.entity_id
_entity_poly.type
_entity_poly.pdbx_seq_one_letter_code
_entity_poly.pdbx_strand_id
1 'polypeptide(L)' 'AGRLAEGAVADLCLFDAERAWQVVAGGMPGRAQNTPFDGRALEGRVLATYKAGRCVFGGGAVG' A
#
# COMPACT_ATOMS: atom_id res chain seq x y z
N ALA A 1 1.63 -3.41 -17.59
CA ALA A 1 1.88 -3.48 -16.14
C ALA A 1 0.87 -4.44 -15.51
N GLY A 2 1.20 -5.10 -14.39
CA GLY A 2 0.29 -6.02 -13.69
C GLY A 2 0.60 -7.52 -13.82
N ARG A 3 1.79 -7.90 -14.31
CA ARG A 3 2.28 -9.29 -14.32
C ARG A 3 3.64 -9.34 -13.65
N LEU A 4 3.83 -10.32 -12.77
CA LEU A 4 5.14 -10.68 -12.24
C LEU A 4 5.80 -11.66 -13.22
N ALA A 5 6.82 -11.20 -13.92
CA ALA A 5 7.58 -11.99 -14.87
C ALA A 5 9.00 -11.43 -14.98
N GLU A 6 9.95 -12.29 -15.30
CA GLU A 6 11.32 -11.87 -15.60
C GLU A 6 11.36 -10.91 -16.78
N GLY A 7 12.23 -9.90 -16.71
CA GLY A 7 12.34 -8.84 -17.71
C GLY A 7 11.23 -7.78 -17.69
N ALA A 8 10.17 -7.96 -16.90
CA ALA A 8 9.13 -6.95 -16.74
C ALA A 8 9.62 -5.76 -15.88
N VAL A 9 8.99 -4.60 -16.05
CA VAL A 9 9.21 -3.43 -15.19
C VAL A 9 8.84 -3.78 -13.76
N ALA A 10 9.74 -3.47 -12.82
CA ALA A 10 9.55 -3.72 -11.38
C ALA A 10 8.57 -2.72 -10.73
N ASP A 11 7.32 -2.76 -11.18
CA ASP A 11 6.19 -2.11 -10.53
C ASP A 11 5.53 -3.12 -9.58
N LEU A 12 5.81 -2.99 -8.28
CA LEU A 12 5.50 -3.99 -7.26
C LEU A 12 4.76 -3.37 -6.07
N CYS A 13 3.95 -4.17 -5.40
CA CYS A 13 3.30 -3.84 -4.13
C CYS A 13 3.60 -4.95 -3.13
N LEU A 14 4.25 -4.61 -2.02
CA LEU A 14 4.40 -5.48 -0.86
C LEU A 14 3.26 -5.19 0.11
N PHE A 15 2.51 -6.21 0.48
CA PHE A 15 1.41 -6.09 1.43
C PHE A 15 1.37 -7.30 2.37
N ASP A 16 0.87 -7.07 3.58
CA ASP A 16 0.54 -8.12 4.55
C ASP A 16 -0.94 -8.45 4.39
N ALA A 17 -1.26 -9.68 3.99
CA ALA A 17 -2.63 -10.12 3.73
C ALA A 17 -3.48 -10.24 5.01
N GLU A 18 -2.85 -10.59 6.13
CA GLU A 18 -3.54 -10.90 7.39
C GLU A 18 -3.65 -9.67 8.31
N ARG A 19 -2.98 -8.57 7.95
CA ARG A 19 -2.99 -7.37 8.78
C ARG A 19 -4.33 -6.64 8.74
N ALA A 20 -5.10 -6.80 9.81
CA ALA A 20 -6.29 -6.00 10.08
C ALA A 20 -5.94 -4.56 10.45
N TRP A 21 -6.74 -3.60 9.98
CA TRP A 21 -6.64 -2.18 10.34
C TRP A 21 -7.97 -1.46 10.15
N GLN A 22 -8.14 -0.31 10.82
CA GLN A 22 -9.32 0.54 10.69
C GLN A 22 -9.01 1.77 9.83
N VAL A 23 -9.90 2.09 8.90
CA VAL A 23 -9.83 3.35 8.14
C VAL A 23 -10.15 4.50 9.07
N VAL A 24 -9.28 5.51 9.08
CA VAL A 24 -9.47 6.76 9.83
C VAL A 24 -9.43 7.91 8.84
N ALA A 25 -10.53 8.64 8.69
CA ALA A 25 -10.58 9.86 7.91
C ALA A 25 -9.50 10.84 8.36
N GLY A 26 -8.79 11.46 7.42
CA GLY A 26 -7.64 12.31 7.69
C GLY A 26 -6.35 11.60 8.12
N GLY A 27 -6.36 10.26 8.25
CA GLY A 27 -5.15 9.46 8.51
C GLY A 27 -4.47 8.91 7.24
N MET A 28 -5.04 9.18 6.06
CA MET A 28 -4.53 8.69 4.78
C MET A 28 -3.66 9.74 4.07
N PRO A 29 -2.64 9.32 3.30
CA PRO A 29 -1.85 10.25 2.51
C PRO A 29 -2.70 10.88 1.39
N GLY A 30 -2.58 12.19 1.20
CA GLY A 30 -3.28 12.92 0.15
C GLY A 30 -3.83 14.26 0.62
N ARG A 31 -4.41 15.04 -0.31
CA ARG A 31 -5.05 16.33 0.01
C ARG A 31 -6.51 16.19 0.44
N ALA A 32 -7.21 15.20 -0.11
CA ALA A 32 -8.58 14.89 0.27
C ALA A 32 -8.56 13.97 1.48
N GLN A 33 -9.12 14.44 2.58
CA GLN A 33 -9.07 13.76 3.88
C GLN A 33 -10.39 13.03 4.21
N ASN A 34 -11.49 13.35 3.50
CA ASN A 34 -12.78 12.71 3.67
C ASN A 34 -12.85 11.37 2.90
N THR A 35 -13.50 10.37 3.50
CA THR A 35 -13.67 9.05 2.88
C THR A 35 -14.98 8.41 3.34
N PRO A 36 -15.75 7.74 2.45
CA PRO A 36 -16.95 6.98 2.84
C PRO A 36 -16.62 5.68 3.59
N PHE A 37 -15.32 5.36 3.74
CA PHE A 37 -14.84 4.17 4.41
C PHE A 37 -14.44 4.43 5.86
N ASP A 38 -14.60 5.65 6.38
CA ASP A 38 -14.23 5.98 7.76
C ASP A 38 -14.86 5.02 8.79
N GLY A 39 -14.06 4.60 9.76
CA GLY A 39 -14.44 3.62 10.79
C GLY A 39 -14.52 2.16 10.32
N ARG A 40 -14.39 1.85 9.02
CA ARG A 40 -14.44 0.46 8.54
C ARG A 40 -13.17 -0.30 8.89
N ALA A 41 -13.34 -1.53 9.38
CA ALA A 41 -12.24 -2.49 9.51
C ALA A 41 -11.97 -3.15 8.14
N LEU A 42 -10.70 -3.33 7.80
CA LEU A 42 -10.21 -3.95 6.58
C LEU A 42 -9.09 -4.95 6.93
N GLU A 43 -8.94 -5.97 6.10
CA GLU A 43 -7.79 -6.89 6.09
C GLU A 43 -6.98 -6.66 4.81
N GLY A 44 -5.69 -6.98 4.86
CA GLY A 44 -4.75 -6.61 3.81
C GLY A 44 -4.25 -5.17 3.99
N ARG A 45 -2.95 -5.01 4.25
CA ARG A 45 -2.32 -3.69 4.37
C ARG A 45 -1.06 -3.61 3.51
N VAL A 46 -1.05 -2.65 2.59
CA VAL A 46 0.16 -2.28 1.84
C VAL A 46 1.25 -1.84 2.80
N LEU A 47 2.40 -2.51 2.71
CA LEU A 47 3.61 -2.22 3.46
C LEU A 47 4.54 -1.32 2.65
N ALA A 48 4.72 -1.59 1.35
CA ALA A 48 5.56 -0.79 0.47
C ALA A 48 5.11 -0.83 -1.00
N THR A 49 5.40 0.24 -1.74
CA THR A 49 5.14 0.33 -3.18
C THR A 49 6.42 0.66 -3.92
N TYR A 50 6.71 -0.07 -4.99
CA TYR A 50 7.86 0.12 -5.86
C TYR A 50 7.41 0.49 -7.26
N LYS A 51 8.03 1.52 -7.85
CA LYS A 51 7.81 1.95 -9.23
C LYS A 51 9.12 1.87 -10.00
N ALA A 52 9.18 1.08 -11.06
CA ALA A 52 10.39 0.80 -11.82
C ALA A 52 11.60 0.47 -10.90
N GLY A 53 11.38 -0.36 -9.88
CA GLY A 53 12.41 -0.79 -8.91
C GLY A 53 12.71 0.20 -7.79
N ARG A 54 12.16 1.41 -7.81
CA ARG A 54 12.34 2.40 -6.74
C ARG A 54 11.20 2.34 -5.73
N CYS A 55 11.52 2.23 -4.45
CA CYS A 55 10.54 2.37 -3.39
C CYS A 55 9.99 3.80 -3.35
N VAL A 56 8.68 3.95 -3.53
CA VAL A 56 7.97 5.25 -3.54
C VAL A 56 7.03 5.42 -2.34
N PHE A 57 6.79 4.35 -1.58
CA PHE A 57 6.00 4.37 -0.35
C PHE A 57 6.46 3.24 0.58
N GLY A 58 6.49 3.48 1.90
CA GLY A 58 6.58 2.40 2.90
C GLY A 58 7.96 1.75 3.09
N GLY A 59 9.04 2.34 2.56
CA GLY A 59 10.40 1.80 2.61
C GLY A 59 11.11 1.81 3.98
N GLY A 60 10.36 1.72 5.09
CA GLY A 60 10.96 1.41 6.40
C GLY A 60 11.42 -0.05 6.43
N ALA A 61 12.51 -0.31 7.15
CA ALA A 61 13.14 -1.63 7.21
C ALA A 61 12.09 -2.72 7.54
N VAL A 62 11.92 -3.65 6.62
CA VAL A 62 11.29 -4.95 6.88
C VAL A 62 12.32 -5.73 7.70
N GLY A 63 12.18 -5.67 9.02
CA GLY A 63 12.89 -6.51 9.98
C GLY A 63 11.94 -7.52 10.56
#